data_AF-A0A822DDS5-F1
#
_entry.id   AF-A0A822DDS5-F1
#
_cell.length_a   1.000
_cell.length_b   1.000
_cell.length_c   1.000
_cell.angle_alpha   90.00
_cell.angle_beta   90.00
_cell.angle_gamma   90.00
#
_symmetry.space_group_name_H-M   'P 1'
#
loop_
_entity.id
_entity.type
_entity.pdbx_description
1 polymer ?
#
loop_
_entity_poly.entity_id
_entity_poly.type
_entity_poly.pdbx_seq_one_letter_code
_entity_poly.pdbx_strand_id
1 'polypeptide(L)'
;LLESKMGFISTMELASSNQTYDGLVRAVSNGVYDIVIGDVTVTALRRELVDFSNAIFDNSMRIMIRKTANINIDLFSFLKPFSRNLWLLVLGALIYAGIVMYIVERQDNGALQNQSILSQIVMSIWYSFGNIVGYGVEFHITTAAGRLLTAGLYILGLILVASYTANLASDLTIAKSKYIISGLDDIKNKKIPFDRIGILVGSVSEEYYLREISKGSRNYYPLSSPSDMYSSLARGIIDAAFEDNGVATYITNNIY
;
A
#
# COMPACT_ATOMS: atom_id res chain seq x y z
N LEU A 1 11.11 25.68 33.58
CA LEU A 1 10.58 26.75 32.68
C LEU A 1 9.25 27.33 33.17
N LEU A 2 8.25 26.50 33.48
CA LEU A 2 6.97 27.00 34.00
C LEU A 2 7.11 27.62 35.39
N GLU A 3 7.81 26.96 36.31
CA GLU A 3 8.12 27.50 37.65
C GLU A 3 8.80 28.88 37.57
N SER A 4 9.84 29.00 36.73
CA SER A 4 10.57 30.26 36.55
C SER A 4 9.74 31.38 35.92
N LYS A 5 8.74 31.04 35.07
CA LYS A 5 7.90 32.04 34.40
C LYS A 5 6.68 32.46 35.24
N MET A 6 6.14 31.55 36.04
CA MET A 6 4.92 31.78 36.82
C MET A 6 5.19 32.02 38.31
N GLY A 7 6.43 31.83 38.79
CA GLY A 7 6.85 32.20 40.13
C GLY A 7 6.30 31.30 41.24
N PHE A 8 5.98 30.04 40.95
CA PHE A 8 5.53 29.06 41.95
C PHE A 8 6.63 28.03 42.29
N ILE A 9 6.55 27.47 43.49
CA ILE A 9 7.39 26.37 43.96
C ILE A 9 6.56 25.09 43.83
N SER A 10 7.06 24.08 43.12
CA SER A 10 6.36 22.80 42.96
C SER A 10 6.94 21.69 43.83
N THR A 11 6.09 20.76 44.26
CA THR A 11 6.50 19.45 44.77
C THR A 11 6.06 18.42 43.76
N MET A 12 7.01 17.79 43.07
CA MET A 12 6.71 16.85 41.99
C MET A 12 6.77 15.41 42.50
N GLU A 13 5.71 14.66 42.23
CA GLU A 13 5.66 13.22 42.45
C GLU A 13 5.39 12.51 41.12
N LEU A 14 6.14 11.43 40.86
CA LEU A 14 5.88 10.59 39.69
C LEU A 14 4.67 9.70 39.98
N ALA A 15 3.67 9.77 39.11
CA ALA A 15 2.54 8.85 39.16
C ALA A 15 3.03 7.40 39.07
N SER A 16 2.47 6.52 39.88
CA SER A 16 2.80 5.09 39.81
C SER A 16 2.29 4.48 38.51
N SER A 17 2.98 3.45 38.03
CA SER A 17 2.63 2.74 36.78
C SER A 17 1.24 2.09 36.78
N ASN A 18 0.61 1.98 37.95
CA ASN A 18 -0.71 1.36 38.11
C ASN A 18 -1.85 2.40 38.10
N GLN A 19 -1.53 3.70 38.07
CA GLN A 19 -2.54 4.75 37.96
C GLN A 19 -3.02 4.87 36.51
N THR A 20 -4.32 5.11 36.36
CA THR A 20 -4.91 5.42 35.05
C THR A 20 -4.99 6.94 34.86
N TYR A 21 -4.98 7.41 33.62
CA TYR A 21 -5.17 8.83 33.32
C TYR A 21 -6.47 9.38 33.92
N ASP A 22 -7.55 8.60 33.91
CA ASP A 22 -8.81 9.00 34.55
C ASP A 22 -8.69 9.07 36.08
N GLY A 23 -7.91 8.18 36.68
CA GLY A 23 -7.56 8.23 38.10
C GLY A 23 -6.79 9.51 38.46
N LEU A 24 -5.81 9.89 37.63
CA LEU A 24 -5.04 11.12 37.81
C LEU A 24 -5.92 12.37 37.66
N VAL A 25 -6.80 12.41 36.66
CA VAL A 25 -7.76 13.51 36.48
C VAL A 25 -8.72 13.63 37.67
N ARG A 26 -9.24 12.50 38.17
CA ARG A 26 -10.08 12.51 39.38
C ARG A 26 -9.30 12.93 40.63
N ALA A 27 -8.02 12.57 40.74
CA ALA A 27 -7.19 12.99 41.86
C ALA A 27 -7.01 14.51 41.91
N VAL A 28 -6.92 15.17 40.75
CA VAL A 28 -6.94 16.64 40.66
C VAL A 28 -8.30 17.20 41.06
N SER A 29 -9.39 16.65 40.50
CA SER A 29 -10.75 17.07 40.83
C SER A 29 -11.08 16.95 42.33
N ASN A 30 -10.54 15.92 42.99
CA ASN A 30 -10.70 15.68 44.43
C ASN A 30 -9.74 16.49 45.32
N GLY A 31 -8.87 17.32 44.75
CA GLY A 31 -7.90 18.14 45.51
C GLY A 31 -6.73 17.35 46.11
N VAL A 32 -6.43 16.14 45.60
CA VAL A 32 -5.26 15.35 46.00
C VAL A 32 -3.99 15.91 45.36
N TYR A 33 -4.09 16.36 44.10
CA TYR A 33 -3.02 17.02 43.37
C TYR A 33 -3.52 18.35 42.81
N ASP A 34 -2.70 19.39 42.85
CA ASP A 34 -3.08 20.68 42.26
C ASP A 34 -3.00 20.66 40.73
N ILE A 35 -2.01 19.95 40.18
CA ILE A 35 -1.71 19.91 38.74
C ILE A 35 -1.21 18.52 38.36
N VAL A 36 -1.71 17.98 37.25
CA VAL A 36 -1.12 16.82 36.57
C VAL A 36 -0.46 17.31 35.28
N ILE A 37 0.80 16.94 35.09
CA ILE A 37 1.58 17.23 33.87
C ILE A 37 1.95 15.90 33.21
N GLY A 38 1.54 15.71 31.97
CA GLY A 38 1.81 14.51 31.20
C GLY A 38 1.13 14.56 29.84
N ASP A 39 1.18 13.45 29.11
CA ASP A 39 0.48 13.21 27.85
C ASP A 39 -1.02 12.92 28.05
N VAL A 40 -1.67 13.73 28.90
CA VAL A 40 -3.09 13.56 29.23
C VAL A 40 -3.95 14.08 28.10
N THR A 41 -4.61 13.18 27.38
CA THR A 41 -5.55 13.58 26.33
C THR A 41 -6.77 14.31 26.90
N VAL A 42 -7.12 15.43 26.28
CA VAL A 42 -8.32 16.20 26.62
C VAL A 42 -9.55 15.50 26.03
N THR A 43 -10.43 14.98 26.89
CA THR A 43 -11.71 14.40 26.49
C THR A 43 -12.88 15.20 27.08
N ALA A 44 -14.09 15.04 26.53
CA ALA A 44 -15.28 15.72 27.04
C ALA A 44 -15.54 15.37 28.51
N LEU A 45 -15.48 14.06 28.83
CA LEU A 45 -15.67 13.56 30.20
C LEU A 45 -14.62 14.10 31.18
N ARG A 46 -13.36 14.25 30.76
CA ARG A 46 -12.32 14.82 31.62
C ARG A 46 -12.49 16.32 31.83
N ARG A 47 -12.96 17.06 30.82
CA ARG A 47 -13.26 18.51 30.95
C ARG A 47 -14.42 18.80 31.90
N GLU A 48 -15.34 17.85 32.10
CA GLU A 48 -16.40 18.01 33.11
C GLU A 48 -15.86 17.92 34.55
N LEU A 49 -14.68 17.32 34.74
CA LEU A 49 -14.07 17.10 36.06
C LEU A 49 -13.01 18.14 36.42
N VAL A 50 -12.26 18.62 35.42
CA VAL A 50 -11.14 19.56 35.59
C VAL A 50 -11.00 20.49 34.40
N ASP A 51 -10.43 21.68 34.63
CA ASP A 51 -10.04 22.59 33.57
C ASP A 51 -8.69 22.17 32.96
N PHE A 52 -8.61 22.25 31.63
CA PHE A 52 -7.38 21.98 30.88
C PHE A 52 -6.76 23.29 30.36
N SER A 53 -5.44 23.34 30.31
CA SER A 53 -4.73 24.36 29.55
C SER A 53 -4.89 24.16 28.04
N ASN A 54 -4.42 25.13 27.26
CA ASN A 54 -4.31 24.94 25.82
C ASN A 54 -3.41 23.74 25.50
N ALA A 55 -3.85 22.87 24.60
CA ALA A 55 -3.07 21.72 24.17
C ALA A 55 -1.72 22.17 23.62
N ILE A 56 -0.64 21.65 24.21
CA ILE A 56 0.74 21.94 23.80
C ILE A 56 1.19 21.05 22.64
N PHE A 57 0.44 19.99 22.35
CA PHE A 57 0.72 19.02 21.31
C PHE A 57 -0.58 18.62 20.63
N ASP A 58 -0.68 18.87 19.32
CA ASP A 58 -1.82 18.40 18.52
C ASP A 58 -1.53 16.98 18.05
N ASN A 59 -2.27 16.02 18.63
CA ASN A 59 -2.04 14.61 18.40
C ASN A 59 -3.26 13.93 17.81
N SER A 60 -3.06 13.34 16.64
CA SER A 60 -4.08 12.53 15.98
C SER A 60 -3.92 11.05 16.35
N MET A 61 -5.00 10.30 16.44
CA MET A 61 -4.92 8.84 16.47
C MET A 61 -4.53 8.27 15.11
N ARG A 62 -3.74 7.20 15.11
CA ARG A 62 -3.39 6.41 13.94
C ARG A 62 -3.70 4.95 14.15
N ILE A 63 -3.84 4.24 13.04
CA ILE A 63 -3.97 2.78 13.03
C ILE A 63 -2.60 2.20 12.74
N MET A 64 -2.05 1.46 13.69
CA MET A 64 -0.84 0.68 13.50
C MET A 64 -1.19 -0.69 12.92
N ILE A 65 -0.49 -1.08 11.87
CA ILE A 65 -0.63 -2.39 11.23
C ILE A 65 0.73 -3.04 11.09
N ARG A 66 0.76 -4.38 11.13
CA ARG A 66 1.99 -5.12 10.82
C ARG A 66 2.30 -5.00 9.33
N LYS A 67 3.54 -4.68 8.99
CA LYS A 67 4.05 -4.80 7.62
C LYS A 67 4.13 -6.29 7.24
N THR A 68 3.23 -6.77 6.41
CA THR A 68 3.30 -8.15 5.89
C THR A 68 4.31 -8.22 4.75
N ALA A 69 5.47 -8.82 5.00
CA ALA A 69 6.45 -9.15 3.97
C ALA A 69 6.12 -10.50 3.29
N ASN A 70 4.88 -10.67 2.82
CA ASN A 70 4.55 -11.84 2.01
C ASN A 70 5.03 -11.60 0.58
N ILE A 71 6.33 -11.82 0.36
CA ILE A 71 6.92 -11.87 -0.98
C ILE A 71 6.55 -13.24 -1.57
N ASN A 72 5.33 -13.34 -2.12
CA ASN A 72 5.01 -14.46 -3.00
C ASN A 72 5.76 -14.24 -4.31
N ILE A 73 6.86 -14.98 -4.51
CA ILE A 73 7.60 -14.98 -5.77
C ILE A 73 6.74 -15.71 -6.81
N ASP A 74 6.04 -14.94 -7.63
CA ASP A 74 5.28 -15.48 -8.75
C ASP A 74 6.14 -15.43 -10.02
N LEU A 75 6.60 -16.61 -10.46
CA LEU A 75 7.48 -16.81 -11.61
C LEU A 75 6.88 -16.28 -12.93
N PHE A 76 5.56 -16.14 -13.02
CA PHE A 76 4.86 -15.65 -14.21
C PHE A 76 4.37 -14.20 -14.06
N SER A 77 4.87 -13.46 -13.06
CA SER A 77 4.47 -12.07 -12.83
C SER A 77 4.71 -11.16 -14.03
N PHE A 78 5.68 -11.47 -14.89
CA PHE A 78 5.95 -10.72 -16.11
C PHE A 78 4.82 -10.82 -17.16
N LEU A 79 3.92 -11.80 -17.05
CA LEU A 79 2.75 -11.90 -17.95
C LEU A 79 1.56 -11.07 -17.47
N LYS A 80 1.55 -10.59 -16.22
CA LYS A 80 0.45 -9.82 -15.63
C LYS A 80 0.12 -8.48 -16.29
N PRO A 81 1.08 -7.73 -16.86
CA PRO A 81 0.80 -6.39 -17.40
C PRO A 81 -0.23 -6.37 -18.55
N PHE A 82 -0.42 -7.51 -19.23
CA PHE A 82 -1.46 -7.69 -20.23
C PHE A 82 -2.39 -8.85 -19.87
N SER A 83 -3.67 -8.69 -20.19
CA SER A 83 -4.65 -9.77 -20.02
C SER A 83 -4.35 -10.93 -20.96
N ARG A 84 -4.80 -12.14 -20.62
CA ARG A 84 -4.66 -13.32 -21.49
C ARG A 84 -5.23 -13.09 -22.89
N ASN A 85 -6.37 -12.40 -22.97
CA ASN A 85 -6.99 -12.07 -24.25
C ASN A 85 -6.12 -11.13 -25.07
N LEU A 86 -5.51 -10.12 -24.43
CA LEU A 86 -4.60 -9.20 -25.12
C LEU A 86 -3.34 -9.91 -25.61
N TRP A 87 -2.77 -10.83 -24.82
CA TRP A 87 -1.66 -11.66 -25.26
C TRP A 87 -2.01 -12.50 -26.50
N LEU A 88 -3.19 -13.12 -26.52
CA LEU A 88 -3.67 -13.87 -27.69
C LEU A 88 -3.89 -12.97 -28.90
N LEU A 89 -4.39 -11.74 -28.70
CA LEU A 89 -4.54 -10.76 -29.77
C LEU A 89 -3.19 -10.31 -30.33
N VAL A 90 -2.19 -10.07 -29.48
CA VAL A 90 -0.82 -9.73 -29.92
C VAL A 90 -0.21 -10.88 -30.72
N LEU A 91 -0.36 -12.12 -30.24
CA LEU A 91 0.11 -13.31 -30.96
C LEU A 91 -0.60 -13.47 -32.32
N GLY A 92 -1.93 -13.27 -32.35
CA GLY A 92 -2.70 -13.32 -33.59
C GLY A 92 -2.33 -12.23 -34.57
N ALA A 93 -2.15 -10.98 -34.10
CA ALA A 93 -1.72 -9.85 -34.92
C ALA A 93 -0.32 -10.06 -35.51
N LEU A 94 0.59 -10.66 -34.75
CA LEU A 94 1.93 -11.02 -35.20
C LEU A 94 1.89 -12.06 -36.33
N ILE A 95 1.12 -13.14 -36.15
CA ILE A 95 0.99 -14.18 -37.18
C ILE A 95 0.32 -13.59 -38.43
N TYR A 96 -0.74 -12.81 -38.26
CA TYR A 96 -1.42 -12.11 -39.35
C TYR A 96 -0.48 -11.20 -40.12
N ALA A 97 0.29 -10.36 -39.43
CA ALA A 97 1.29 -9.48 -40.04
C ALA A 97 2.36 -10.26 -40.81
N GLY A 98 2.83 -11.39 -40.26
CA GLY A 98 3.78 -12.27 -40.93
C GLY A 98 3.23 -12.87 -42.23
N ILE A 99 1.96 -13.28 -42.23
CA ILE A 99 1.28 -13.79 -43.44
C ILE A 99 1.12 -12.68 -44.48
N VAL A 100 0.74 -11.46 -44.07
CA VAL A 100 0.63 -10.32 -45.00
C VAL A 100 2.00 -9.96 -45.57
N MET A 101 3.04 -9.89 -44.74
CA MET A 101 4.43 -9.68 -45.19
C MET A 101 4.87 -10.74 -46.19
N TYR A 102 4.56 -12.02 -45.94
CA TYR A 102 4.82 -13.10 -46.87
C TYR A 102 4.14 -12.86 -48.24
N ILE A 103 2.85 -12.53 -48.24
CA ILE A 103 2.09 -12.31 -49.49
C ILE A 103 2.69 -11.16 -50.31
N VAL A 104 3.09 -10.08 -49.63
CA VAL A 104 3.60 -8.86 -50.25
C VAL A 104 5.04 -9.05 -50.76
N GLU A 105 5.91 -9.73 -50.02
CA GLU A 105 7.34 -9.83 -50.36
C GLU A 105 7.70 -11.07 -51.19
N ARG A 106 6.86 -12.13 -51.22
CA ARG A 106 7.21 -13.41 -51.88
C ARG A 106 7.58 -13.29 -53.36
N GLN A 107 7.03 -12.30 -54.07
CA GLN A 107 7.24 -12.15 -55.51
C GLN A 107 8.49 -11.33 -55.84
N ASP A 108 8.81 -10.33 -55.02
CA ASP A 108 9.83 -9.32 -55.34
C ASP A 108 11.12 -9.46 -54.53
N ASN A 109 11.13 -10.34 -53.53
CA ASN A 109 12.26 -10.49 -52.62
C ASN A 109 13.07 -11.77 -52.91
N GLY A 110 14.28 -11.58 -53.48
CA GLY A 110 15.19 -12.68 -53.81
C GLY A 110 15.62 -13.53 -52.61
N ALA A 111 15.54 -13.00 -51.38
CA ALA A 111 15.82 -13.76 -50.16
C ALA A 111 14.75 -14.81 -49.85
N LEU A 112 13.51 -14.61 -50.32
CA LEU A 112 12.39 -15.54 -50.15
C LEU A 112 12.25 -16.52 -51.33
N GLN A 113 12.55 -16.09 -52.55
CA GLN A 113 12.24 -16.86 -53.78
C GLN A 113 12.90 -18.26 -53.85
N ASN A 114 14.10 -18.42 -53.30
CA ASN A 114 14.84 -19.70 -53.35
C ASN A 114 14.53 -20.64 -52.16
N GLN A 115 13.61 -20.25 -51.28
CA GLN A 115 13.28 -21.00 -50.07
C GLN A 115 11.96 -21.76 -50.23
N SER A 116 11.77 -22.83 -49.46
CA SER A 116 10.47 -23.52 -49.40
C SER A 116 9.37 -22.58 -48.91
N ILE A 117 8.11 -22.81 -49.31
CA ILE A 117 6.97 -21.98 -48.90
C ILE A 117 6.88 -21.86 -47.37
N LEU A 118 7.14 -22.96 -46.66
CA LEU A 118 7.12 -22.98 -45.19
C LEU A 118 8.24 -22.11 -44.61
N SER A 119 9.45 -22.17 -45.18
CA SER A 119 10.59 -21.32 -44.79
C SER A 119 10.27 -19.84 -45.00
N GLN A 120 9.65 -19.48 -46.13
CA GLN A 120 9.25 -18.10 -46.43
C GLN A 120 8.27 -17.54 -45.38
N ILE A 121 7.23 -18.32 -45.03
CA ILE A 121 6.25 -17.91 -44.02
C ILE A 121 6.90 -17.74 -42.65
N VAL A 122 7.75 -18.69 -42.24
CA VAL A 122 8.45 -18.63 -40.95
C VAL A 122 9.38 -17.41 -40.90
N MET A 123 10.12 -17.12 -41.98
CA MET A 123 10.98 -15.94 -42.06
C MET A 123 10.18 -14.64 -41.98
N SER A 124 9.01 -14.55 -42.63
CA SER A 124 8.14 -13.37 -42.54
C SER A 124 7.48 -13.19 -41.17
N ILE A 125 7.12 -14.28 -40.50
CA ILE A 125 6.63 -14.25 -39.10
C ILE A 125 7.76 -13.84 -38.15
N TRP A 126 8.97 -14.39 -38.32
CA TRP A 126 10.15 -14.02 -37.54
C TRP A 126 10.51 -12.54 -37.71
N TYR A 127 10.41 -12.03 -38.95
CA TYR A 127 10.58 -10.61 -39.23
C TYR A 127 9.55 -9.74 -38.52
N SER A 128 8.27 -10.15 -38.55
CA SER A 128 7.18 -9.42 -37.88
C SER A 128 7.34 -9.43 -36.36
N PHE A 129 7.78 -10.56 -35.79
CA PHE A 129 8.17 -10.65 -34.39
C PHE A 129 9.27 -9.65 -34.07
N GLY A 130 10.39 -9.68 -34.79
CA GLY A 130 11.53 -8.77 -34.61
C GLY A 130 11.13 -7.30 -34.57
N ASN A 131 10.32 -6.85 -35.53
CA ASN A 131 9.84 -5.47 -35.57
C ASN A 131 9.01 -5.08 -34.34
N ILE A 132 8.12 -5.95 -33.86
CA ILE A 132 7.27 -5.68 -32.70
C ILE A 132 8.11 -5.60 -31.41
N VAL A 133 9.11 -6.47 -31.24
CA VAL A 133 10.02 -6.42 -30.07
C VAL A 133 11.11 -5.34 -30.18
N GLY A 134 11.20 -4.64 -31.31
CA GLY A 134 12.23 -3.63 -31.55
C GLY A 134 13.60 -4.22 -31.89
N TYR A 135 13.68 -5.51 -32.20
CA TYR A 135 14.89 -6.15 -32.70
C TYR A 135 14.94 -6.05 -34.23
N GLY A 136 15.91 -5.31 -34.75
CA GLY A 136 16.13 -5.21 -36.19
C GLY A 136 16.58 -6.56 -36.74
N VAL A 137 15.68 -7.29 -37.40
CA VAL A 137 16.04 -8.50 -38.14
C VAL A 137 16.58 -8.07 -39.50
N GLU A 138 17.76 -8.56 -39.88
CA GLU A 138 18.34 -8.37 -41.22
C GLU A 138 17.50 -9.11 -42.27
N PHE A 139 16.38 -8.50 -42.63
CA PHE A 139 15.50 -8.94 -43.70
C PHE A 139 15.17 -7.71 -44.53
N HIS A 140 15.83 -7.62 -45.70
CA HIS A 140 15.73 -6.46 -46.55
C HIS A 140 14.40 -6.47 -47.31
N ILE A 141 13.54 -5.49 -47.04
CA ILE A 141 12.25 -5.34 -47.71
C ILE A 141 12.42 -4.57 -49.00
N THR A 142 11.98 -5.17 -50.11
CA THR A 142 12.11 -4.59 -51.43
C THR A 142 10.87 -3.78 -51.84
N THR A 143 9.67 -4.16 -51.39
CA THR A 143 8.42 -3.53 -51.85
C THR A 143 8.02 -2.29 -51.05
N ALA A 144 7.32 -1.35 -51.71
CA ALA A 144 6.77 -0.17 -51.03
C ALA A 144 5.70 -0.53 -49.99
N ALA A 145 4.86 -1.53 -50.28
CA ALA A 145 3.83 -2.01 -49.37
C ALA A 145 4.44 -2.68 -48.12
N GLY A 146 5.49 -3.48 -48.28
CA GLY A 146 6.22 -4.09 -47.17
C GLY A 146 6.87 -3.04 -46.26
N ARG A 147 7.40 -1.95 -46.83
CA ARG A 147 7.97 -0.84 -46.05
C ARG A 147 6.92 -0.11 -45.23
N LEU A 148 5.73 0.15 -45.81
CA LEU A 148 4.61 0.76 -45.10
C LEU A 148 4.10 -0.15 -43.97
N LEU A 149 3.96 -1.45 -44.24
CA LEU A 149 3.57 -2.43 -43.23
C LEU A 149 4.59 -2.48 -42.08
N THR A 150 5.88 -2.43 -42.40
CA THR A 150 6.96 -2.40 -41.41
C THR A 150 6.91 -1.15 -40.55
N ALA A 151 6.71 0.03 -41.14
CA ALA A 151 6.54 1.27 -40.38
C ALA A 151 5.35 1.17 -39.41
N GLY A 152 4.22 0.60 -39.87
CA GLY A 152 3.05 0.35 -39.04
C GLY A 152 3.32 -0.63 -37.89
N LEU A 153 4.01 -1.74 -38.18
CA LEU A 153 4.40 -2.73 -37.17
C LEU A 153 5.38 -2.17 -36.14
N TYR A 154 6.29 -1.30 -36.58
CA TYR A 154 7.23 -0.62 -35.68
C TYR A 154 6.51 0.33 -34.72
N ILE A 155 5.56 1.14 -35.24
CA ILE A 155 4.71 2.01 -34.41
C ILE A 155 3.87 1.17 -33.43
N LEU A 156 3.27 0.07 -33.91
CA LEU A 156 2.52 -0.85 -33.06
C LEU A 156 3.40 -1.44 -31.94
N GLY A 157 4.62 -1.89 -32.28
CA GLY A 157 5.60 -2.40 -31.33
C GLY A 157 5.95 -1.38 -30.25
N LEU A 158 6.23 -0.13 -30.64
CA LEU A 158 6.48 0.96 -29.70
C LEU A 158 5.31 1.18 -28.74
N ILE A 159 4.07 1.20 -29.24
CA ILE A 159 2.87 1.36 -28.40
C ILE A 159 2.71 0.18 -27.44
N LEU A 160 2.93 -1.05 -27.91
CA LEU A 160 2.84 -2.26 -27.08
C LEU A 160 3.89 -2.25 -25.97
N VAL A 161 5.16 -1.97 -26.29
CA VAL A 161 6.24 -1.91 -25.30
C VAL A 161 6.01 -0.79 -24.29
N ALA A 162 5.59 0.39 -24.75
CA ALA A 162 5.25 1.51 -23.88
C ALA A 162 4.09 1.19 -22.94
N SER A 163 3.02 0.58 -23.46
CA SER A 163 1.84 0.18 -22.67
C SER A 163 2.17 -0.92 -21.67
N TYR A 164 2.96 -1.92 -22.07
CA TYR A 164 3.44 -2.98 -21.18
C TYR A 164 4.24 -2.38 -20.02
N THR A 165 5.17 -1.48 -20.33
CA THR A 165 6.02 -0.84 -19.33
C THR A 165 5.20 0.05 -18.38
N ALA A 166 4.24 0.80 -18.90
CA ALA A 166 3.34 1.63 -18.10
C ALA A 166 2.48 0.78 -17.15
N ASN A 167 1.90 -0.32 -17.64
CA ASN A 167 1.10 -1.23 -16.83
C ASN A 167 1.95 -1.93 -15.77
N LEU A 168 3.15 -2.38 -16.12
CA LEU A 168 4.08 -2.98 -15.16
C LEU A 168 4.47 -1.99 -14.05
N ALA A 169 4.75 -0.73 -14.41
CA ALA A 169 5.06 0.32 -13.43
C ALA A 169 3.86 0.62 -12.51
N SER A 170 2.64 0.64 -13.07
CA SER A 170 1.39 0.78 -12.30
C SER A 170 1.22 -0.37 -11.31
N ASP A 171 1.38 -1.62 -11.76
CA ASP A 171 1.27 -2.81 -10.92
C ASP A 171 2.32 -2.82 -9.79
N LEU A 172 3.56 -2.43 -10.07
CA LEU A 172 4.61 -2.31 -9.06
C LEU A 172 4.31 -1.23 -8.02
N THR A 173 3.62 -0.17 -8.41
CA THR A 173 3.19 0.90 -7.50
C THR A 173 2.07 0.41 -6.57
N ILE A 174 1.08 -0.31 -7.11
CA ILE A 174 -0.01 -0.91 -6.32
C ILE A 174 0.51 -2.00 -5.40
N ALA A 175 1.43 -2.85 -5.86
CA ALA A 175 2.03 -3.91 -5.05
C ALA A 175 2.74 -3.36 -3.81
N LYS A 176 3.37 -2.18 -3.90
CA LYS A 176 3.96 -1.48 -2.75
C LYS A 176 2.91 -0.89 -1.77
N SER A 177 1.65 -0.76 -2.20
CA SER A 177 0.56 -0.16 -1.42
C SER A 177 -0.41 -1.17 -0.80
N LYS A 178 -0.13 -2.48 -0.91
CA LYS A 178 -1.03 -3.54 -0.41
C LYS A 178 -0.95 -3.68 1.12
N TYR A 179 -1.52 -2.71 1.83
CA TYR A 179 -1.76 -2.78 3.27
C TYR A 179 -3.03 -3.59 3.55
N ILE A 180 -3.08 -4.27 4.70
CA ILE A 180 -4.28 -4.99 5.17
C ILE A 180 -5.44 -3.99 5.34
N ILE A 181 -5.11 -2.77 5.78
CA ILE A 181 -6.03 -1.66 6.06
C ILE A 181 -5.44 -0.38 5.48
N SER A 182 -6.24 0.34 4.71
CA SER A 182 -5.86 1.63 4.13
C SER A 182 -6.36 2.82 4.97
N GLY A 183 -7.35 2.60 5.84
CA GLY A 183 -7.89 3.65 6.70
C GLY A 183 -9.03 3.16 7.60
N LEU A 184 -9.68 4.11 8.26
CA LEU A 184 -10.75 3.84 9.22
C LEU A 184 -11.98 3.18 8.57
N ASP A 185 -12.29 3.53 7.33
CA ASP A 185 -13.46 2.99 6.62
C ASP A 185 -13.36 1.49 6.38
N ASP A 186 -12.15 0.96 6.16
CA ASP A 186 -11.91 -0.48 6.06
C ASP A 186 -12.29 -1.21 7.36
N ILE A 187 -12.03 -0.59 8.51
CA ILE A 187 -12.41 -1.13 9.82
C ILE A 187 -13.94 -1.07 10.00
N LYS A 188 -14.57 0.06 9.67
CA LYS A 188 -16.02 0.24 9.76
C LYS A 188 -16.79 -0.72 8.83
N ASN A 189 -16.24 -0.99 7.66
CA ASN A 189 -16.78 -1.91 6.66
C ASN A 189 -16.43 -3.38 6.96
N LYS A 190 -15.85 -3.69 8.13
CA LYS A 190 -15.54 -5.05 8.59
C LYS A 190 -14.61 -5.83 7.63
N LYS A 191 -13.66 -5.13 6.99
CA LYS A 191 -12.62 -5.76 6.16
C LYS A 191 -11.73 -6.69 6.98
N ILE A 192 -11.58 -6.40 8.28
CA ILE A 192 -10.97 -7.30 9.26
C ILE A 192 -11.97 -7.67 10.37
N PRO A 193 -11.88 -8.89 10.92
CA PRO A 193 -12.65 -9.28 12.11
C PRO A 193 -12.34 -8.35 13.29
N PHE A 194 -13.36 -8.03 14.09
CA PHE A 194 -13.19 -7.12 15.23
C PHE A 194 -12.25 -7.68 16.30
N ASP A 195 -12.27 -9.00 16.48
CA ASP A 195 -11.38 -9.83 17.28
C ASP A 195 -9.91 -9.81 16.84
N ARG A 196 -9.60 -9.23 15.67
CA ARG A 196 -8.23 -8.96 15.19
C ARG A 196 -7.84 -7.48 15.31
N ILE A 197 -8.67 -6.65 15.95
CA ILE A 197 -8.38 -5.26 16.29
C ILE A 197 -7.96 -5.22 17.76
N GLY A 198 -6.72 -4.86 18.03
CA GLY A 198 -6.24 -4.65 19.40
C GLY A 198 -6.54 -3.25 19.90
N ILE A 199 -7.12 -3.16 21.10
CA ILE A 199 -7.37 -1.88 21.77
C ILE A 199 -6.95 -1.96 23.22
N LEU A 200 -6.17 -0.99 23.66
CA LEU A 200 -5.75 -0.84 25.04
C LEU A 200 -6.96 -0.47 25.92
N VAL A 201 -7.27 -1.33 26.89
CA VAL A 201 -8.42 -1.14 27.79
C VAL A 201 -8.14 0.03 28.74
N GLY A 202 -9.15 0.88 28.98
CA GLY A 202 -9.04 2.10 29.79
C GLY A 202 -8.31 3.24 29.10
N SER A 203 -8.06 3.13 27.79
CA SER A 203 -7.43 4.19 26.99
C SER A 203 -8.47 5.03 26.25
N VAL A 204 -8.04 6.19 25.77
CA VAL A 204 -8.86 7.06 24.91
C VAL A 204 -9.20 6.38 23.58
N SER A 205 -8.34 5.46 23.11
CA SER A 205 -8.60 4.62 21.94
C SER A 205 -9.81 3.71 22.14
N GLU A 206 -10.04 3.20 23.36
CA GLU A 206 -11.25 2.42 23.69
C GLU A 206 -12.49 3.30 23.62
N GLU A 207 -12.47 4.48 24.24
CA GLU A 207 -13.59 5.43 24.23
C GLU A 207 -13.98 5.79 22.78
N TYR A 208 -12.99 6.11 21.95
CA TYR A 208 -13.19 6.43 20.54
C TYR A 208 -13.80 5.24 19.77
N TYR A 209 -13.23 4.04 19.94
CA TYR A 209 -13.71 2.85 19.23
C TYR A 209 -15.15 2.51 19.59
N LEU A 210 -15.47 2.55 20.89
CA LEU A 210 -16.82 2.28 21.38
C LEU A 210 -17.81 3.31 20.83
N ARG A 211 -17.42 4.59 20.77
CA ARG A 211 -18.29 5.66 20.28
C ARG A 211 -18.50 5.61 18.76
N GLU A 212 -17.42 5.50 17.99
CA GLU A 212 -17.43 5.74 16.55
C GLU A 212 -17.48 4.47 15.68
N ILE A 213 -17.07 3.32 16.21
CA ILE A 213 -16.89 2.09 15.42
C ILE A 213 -17.88 1.01 15.85
N SER A 214 -17.83 0.58 17.12
CA SER A 214 -18.62 -0.55 17.59
C SER A 214 -19.95 -0.18 18.23
N LYS A 215 -20.25 1.12 18.37
CA LYS A 215 -21.49 1.66 18.96
C LYS A 215 -21.79 1.07 20.35
N GLY A 216 -20.77 1.03 21.20
CA GLY A 216 -20.82 0.56 22.58
C GLY A 216 -20.49 -0.92 22.78
N SER A 217 -20.26 -1.69 21.71
CA SER A 217 -19.92 -3.11 21.83
C SER A 217 -18.41 -3.33 22.06
N ARG A 218 -18.05 -4.08 23.10
CA ARG A 218 -16.66 -4.54 23.34
C ARG A 218 -16.36 -5.83 22.56
N ASN A 219 -16.22 -5.70 21.25
CA ASN A 219 -15.99 -6.81 20.31
C ASN A 219 -14.56 -6.87 19.76
N TYR A 220 -13.63 -6.15 20.37
CA TYR A 220 -12.22 -6.07 19.98
C TYR A 220 -11.34 -7.00 20.83
N TYR A 221 -10.08 -7.18 20.43
CA TYR A 221 -9.06 -7.87 21.22
C TYR A 221 -8.55 -6.96 22.35
N PRO A 222 -8.81 -7.27 23.63
CA PRO A 222 -8.43 -6.41 24.74
C PRO A 222 -6.93 -6.49 25.00
N LEU A 223 -6.24 -5.34 24.95
CA LEU A 223 -4.83 -5.23 25.27
C LEU A 223 -4.66 -4.66 26.68
N SER A 224 -3.69 -5.19 27.41
CA SER A 224 -3.41 -4.79 28.80
C SER A 224 -2.31 -3.75 28.94
N SER A 225 -1.38 -3.71 27.98
CA SER A 225 -0.26 -2.77 27.99
C SER A 225 0.16 -2.38 26.56
N PRO A 226 0.88 -1.25 26.39
CA PRO A 226 1.47 -0.90 25.10
C PRO A 226 2.43 -1.98 24.58
N SER A 227 3.22 -2.62 25.46
CA SER A 227 4.12 -3.70 25.05
C SER A 227 3.39 -4.93 24.50
N ASP A 228 2.24 -5.27 25.10
CA ASP A 228 1.37 -6.34 24.63
C ASP A 228 0.84 -6.04 23.22
N MET A 229 0.44 -4.79 22.95
CA MET A 229 0.01 -4.32 21.62
C MET A 229 1.05 -4.62 20.54
N TYR A 230 2.29 -4.17 20.75
CA TYR A 230 3.37 -4.35 19.76
C TYR A 230 3.71 -5.83 19.56
N SER A 231 3.76 -6.60 20.63
CA SER A 231 4.03 -8.03 20.55
C SER A 231 2.92 -8.80 19.82
N SER A 232 1.67 -8.42 20.05
CA SER A 232 0.49 -9.01 19.41
C SER A 232 0.41 -8.68 17.92
N LEU A 233 0.75 -7.44 17.54
CA LEU A 233 0.92 -7.04 16.13
C LEU A 233 2.05 -7.83 15.46
N ALA A 234 3.23 -7.91 16.09
CA ALA A 234 4.39 -8.60 15.52
C ALA A 234 4.13 -10.10 15.30
N ARG A 235 3.48 -10.76 16.27
CA ARG A 235 3.10 -12.18 16.20
C ARG A 235 1.92 -12.44 15.25
N GLY A 236 1.22 -11.41 14.78
CA GLY A 236 0.05 -11.53 13.91
C GLY A 236 -1.20 -12.05 14.61
N ILE A 237 -1.26 -11.92 15.94
CA ILE A 237 -2.47 -12.21 16.73
C ILE A 237 -3.56 -11.20 16.36
N ILE A 238 -3.17 -9.92 16.31
CA ILE A 238 -3.99 -8.81 15.81
C ILE A 238 -3.41 -8.26 14.51
N ASP A 239 -4.26 -7.71 13.66
CA ASP A 239 -3.86 -7.09 12.39
C ASP A 239 -3.74 -5.57 12.49
N ALA A 240 -4.47 -4.97 13.44
CA ALA A 240 -4.57 -3.53 13.61
C ALA A 240 -4.64 -3.16 15.08
N ALA A 241 -4.06 -2.02 15.45
CA ALA A 241 -4.27 -1.40 16.75
C ALA A 241 -4.38 0.11 16.61
N PHE A 242 -5.07 0.75 17.56
CA PHE A 242 -5.18 2.21 17.62
C PHE A 242 -4.12 2.74 18.57
N GLU A 243 -3.32 3.68 18.09
CA GLU A 243 -2.28 4.32 18.89
C GLU A 243 -2.19 5.81 18.56
N ASP A 244 -1.65 6.55 19.50
CA ASP A 244 -1.31 7.95 19.34
C ASP A 244 -0.25 8.17 18.24
N ASN A 245 -0.36 9.24 17.43
CA ASN A 245 0.58 9.48 16.33
C ASN A 245 2.03 9.72 16.80
N GLY A 246 2.22 10.47 17.88
CA GLY A 246 3.54 10.74 18.44
C GLY A 246 4.25 9.46 18.85
N VAL A 247 3.54 8.60 19.60
CA VAL A 247 4.04 7.29 20.04
C VAL A 247 4.24 6.36 18.85
N ALA A 248 3.23 6.19 17.99
CA ALA A 248 3.30 5.31 16.83
C ALA A 248 4.50 5.65 15.93
N THR A 249 4.70 6.94 15.62
CA THR A 249 5.82 7.41 14.79
C THR A 249 7.17 7.16 15.46
N TYR A 250 7.27 7.38 16.77
CA TYR A 250 8.50 7.08 17.51
C TYR A 250 8.84 5.59 17.47
N ILE A 251 7.84 4.72 17.72
CA ILE A 251 8.02 3.27 17.79
C ILE A 251 8.38 2.69 16.42
N THR A 252 7.71 3.11 15.34
CA THR A 252 7.96 2.61 13.98
C THR A 252 9.22 3.15 13.31
N ASN A 253 9.85 4.19 13.88
CA ASN A 253 11.09 4.74 13.32
C ASN A 253 12.33 4.34 14.13
N ASN A 254 12.18 4.09 15.44
CA ASN A 254 13.33 3.86 16.33
C ASN A 254 13.41 2.42 16.88
N ILE A 255 12.31 1.67 16.91
CA ILE A 255 12.28 0.33 17.53
C ILE A 255 12.03 -0.78 16.50
N TYR A 256 11.02 -0.61 15.65
CA TYR A 256 10.60 -1.58 14.63
C TYR A 256 10.80 -1.04 13.23
#